data_AF-A0A3P7JJU9-F1
#
_entry.id   AF-A0A3P7JJU9-F1
#
_cell.length_a   1.000
_cell.length_b   1.000
_cell.length_c   1.000
_cell.angle_alpha   90.00
_cell.angle_beta   90.00
_cell.angle_gamma   90.00
#
_symmetry.space_group_name_H-M   'P 1'
#
loop_
_entity.id
_entity.type
_entity.pdbx_description
1 polymer ?
#
loop_
_entity_poly.entity_id
_entity_poly.type
_entity_poly.pdbx_seq_one_letter_code
_entity_poly.pdbx_strand_id
1 'polypeptide(L)'
;MISLLLLVALSGNTFAAVTDKNCTGADGKYDATAVMCEDKLPAADCENIFGKAKAEVGKDTDREEKCFKNAAKNEDEQIKKFAISVCPKTCGYCCRTPEYDCPNSPNPRLECSRVTGEMCKDPLWKPLLAKDCPKTCGLCLEGK
;
A
#
# COMPACT_ATOMS: atom_id res chain seq x y z
N MET A 1 -22.30 -43.66 37.28
CA MET A 1 -21.10 -43.02 36.70
C MET A 1 -21.46 -42.51 35.31
N ILE A 2 -21.84 -41.24 35.19
CA ILE A 2 -22.10 -40.59 33.90
C ILE A 2 -20.92 -39.64 33.68
N SER A 3 -20.08 -39.97 32.70
CA SER A 3 -18.91 -39.19 32.33
C SER A 3 -19.35 -38.08 31.37
N LEU A 4 -19.29 -36.82 31.80
CA LEU A 4 -19.56 -35.65 30.95
C LEU A 4 -18.32 -35.36 30.10
N LEU A 5 -18.39 -35.63 28.80
CA LEU A 5 -17.40 -35.19 27.82
C LEU A 5 -17.62 -33.72 27.47
N LEU A 6 -16.74 -32.85 27.99
CA LEU A 6 -16.66 -31.44 27.60
C LEU A 6 -15.92 -31.33 26.25
N LEU A 7 -16.68 -31.15 25.16
CA LEU A 7 -16.14 -30.71 23.87
C LEU A 7 -15.82 -29.21 23.95
N VAL A 8 -14.53 -28.87 24.04
CA VAL A 8 -14.06 -27.49 23.90
C VAL A 8 -13.98 -27.19 22.40
N ALA A 9 -14.96 -26.43 21.89
CA ALA A 9 -14.91 -25.89 20.53
C ALA A 9 -13.91 -24.73 20.49
N LEU A 10 -12.75 -24.94 19.87
CA LEU A 10 -11.77 -23.89 19.59
C LEU A 10 -12.33 -23.03 18.43
N SER A 11 -13.07 -21.97 18.75
CA SER A 11 -13.43 -20.96 17.76
C SER A 11 -12.15 -20.20 17.38
N GLY A 12 -11.58 -20.51 16.22
CA GLY A 12 -10.47 -19.77 15.65
C GLY A 12 -10.93 -18.35 15.35
N ASN A 13 -10.58 -17.39 16.21
CA ASN A 13 -10.72 -15.98 15.88
C ASN A 13 -9.76 -15.68 14.72
N THR A 14 -10.30 -15.54 13.51
CA THR A 14 -9.54 -14.97 12.38
C THR A 14 -9.36 -13.49 12.69
N PHE A 15 -8.21 -13.12 13.24
CA PHE A 15 -7.84 -11.71 13.36
C PHE A 15 -7.73 -11.14 11.94
N ALA A 16 -8.51 -10.10 11.63
CA ALA A 16 -8.31 -9.33 10.42
C ALA A 16 -6.92 -8.69 10.50
N ALA A 17 -6.00 -9.17 9.66
CA ALA A 17 -4.64 -8.65 9.61
C ALA A 17 -4.16 -8.69 8.16
N VAL A 18 -3.60 -7.59 7.70
CA VAL A 18 -2.90 -7.54 6.41
C VAL A 18 -1.75 -8.53 6.45
N THR A 19 -1.75 -9.50 5.53
CA THR A 19 -0.71 -10.53 5.46
C THR A 19 0.56 -9.98 4.85
N ASP A 20 0.42 -9.25 3.74
CA ASP A 20 1.48 -8.50 3.09
C ASP A 20 1.61 -7.08 3.67
N LYS A 21 2.57 -6.91 4.60
CA LYS A 21 2.89 -5.65 5.32
C LYS A 21 3.51 -4.54 4.46
N ASN A 22 3.55 -4.68 3.14
CA ASN A 22 3.91 -3.57 2.26
C ASN A 22 2.93 -2.41 2.43
N CYS A 23 3.48 -1.21 2.61
CA CYS A 23 2.74 0.04 2.79
C CYS A 23 1.84 0.08 4.04
N THR A 24 2.24 -0.65 5.09
CA THR A 24 1.58 -0.61 6.41
C THR A 24 2.46 0.05 7.46
N GLY A 25 1.83 0.73 8.42
CA GLY A 25 2.49 1.27 9.61
C GLY A 25 2.87 0.19 10.63
N ALA A 26 3.49 0.60 11.73
CA ALA A 26 3.88 -0.29 12.83
C ALA A 26 2.69 -0.94 13.54
N ASP A 27 1.49 -0.36 13.41
CA ASP A 27 0.22 -0.90 13.90
C ASP A 27 -0.38 -1.97 12.96
N GLY A 28 0.30 -2.27 11.85
CA GLY A 28 -0.11 -3.29 10.88
C GLY A 28 -1.26 -2.88 9.97
N LYS A 29 -1.66 -1.60 10.00
CA LYS A 29 -2.70 -1.01 9.14
C LYS A 29 -2.07 -0.29 7.96
N TYR A 30 -2.80 -0.15 6.86
CA TYR A 30 -2.34 0.66 5.73
C TYR A 30 -2.05 2.09 6.18
N ASP A 31 -0.87 2.60 5.86
CA ASP A 31 -0.53 4.00 6.06
C ASP A 31 -0.85 4.82 4.80
N ALA A 32 -0.65 6.14 4.86
CA ALA A 32 -0.92 7.03 3.73
C ALA A 32 -0.14 6.63 2.46
N THR A 33 1.00 5.94 2.59
CA THR A 33 1.83 5.52 1.47
C THR A 33 1.21 4.39 0.64
N ALA A 34 0.19 3.71 1.15
CA ALA A 34 -0.54 2.69 0.40
C ALA A 34 -1.31 3.29 -0.80
N VAL A 35 -1.78 4.54 -0.68
CA VAL A 35 -2.71 5.17 -1.64
C VAL A 35 -2.28 6.57 -2.11
N MET A 36 -1.02 6.95 -1.87
CA MET A 36 -0.50 8.29 -2.18
C MET A 36 -0.27 8.58 -3.68
N CYS A 37 -0.32 7.54 -4.51
CA CYS A 37 -0.20 7.62 -5.96
C CYS A 37 -1.57 7.44 -6.64
N GLU A 38 -1.61 7.58 -7.96
CA GLU A 38 -2.79 7.25 -8.76
C GLU A 38 -2.61 5.93 -9.51
N ASP A 39 -3.73 5.27 -9.80
CA ASP A 39 -3.74 4.15 -10.74
C ASP A 39 -3.41 4.63 -12.16
N LYS A 40 -2.73 3.80 -12.94
CA LYS A 40 -2.46 4.10 -14.36
C LYS A 40 -3.65 3.74 -15.26
N LEU A 41 -4.50 2.83 -14.79
CA LEU A 41 -5.77 2.50 -15.44
C LEU A 41 -6.94 3.22 -14.75
N PRO A 42 -8.06 3.44 -15.46
CA PRO A 42 -9.29 3.91 -14.86
C PRO A 42 -9.75 3.01 -13.70
N ALA A 43 -10.38 3.60 -12.69
CA ALA A 43 -10.83 2.87 -11.49
C ALA A 43 -11.70 1.65 -11.82
N ALA A 44 -12.61 1.77 -12.81
CA ALA A 44 -13.45 0.66 -13.23
C ALA A 44 -12.65 -0.52 -13.81
N ASP A 45 -11.55 -0.26 -14.51
CA ASP A 45 -10.70 -1.31 -15.08
C ASP A 45 -9.88 -1.99 -13.98
N CYS A 46 -9.34 -1.22 -13.04
CA CYS A 46 -8.70 -1.78 -11.85
C CYS A 46 -9.66 -2.65 -11.03
N GLU A 47 -10.92 -2.21 -10.87
CA GLU A 47 -11.96 -2.98 -10.18
C GLU A 47 -12.35 -4.27 -10.92
N ASN A 48 -12.33 -4.24 -12.26
CA ASN A 48 -12.61 -5.42 -13.07
C ASN A 48 -11.48 -6.45 -13.01
N ILE A 49 -10.22 -5.98 -13.02
CA ILE A 49 -9.03 -6.84 -13.01
C ILE A 49 -8.81 -7.39 -11.59
N PHE A 50 -8.72 -6.51 -10.61
CA PHE A 50 -8.30 -6.84 -9.26
C PHE A 50 -9.46 -7.04 -8.31
N GLY A 51 -10.66 -6.56 -8.60
CA GLY A 51 -11.79 -6.65 -7.69
C GLY A 51 -12.13 -5.30 -7.04
N LYS A 52 -13.28 -5.25 -6.36
CA LYS A 52 -13.85 -3.99 -5.87
C LYS A 52 -13.29 -3.55 -4.52
N ALA A 53 -12.70 -4.46 -3.76
CA ALA A 53 -12.09 -4.12 -2.48
C ALA A 53 -10.83 -3.28 -2.73
N LYS A 54 -10.77 -2.11 -2.10
CA LYS A 54 -9.65 -1.18 -2.20
C LYS A 54 -8.90 -1.15 -0.88
N ALA A 55 -7.59 -0.95 -0.94
CA ALA A 55 -6.82 -0.65 0.26
C ALA A 55 -7.24 0.71 0.83
N GLU A 56 -7.47 0.77 2.13
CA GLU A 56 -7.94 1.97 2.82
C GLU A 56 -7.02 2.29 4.00
N VAL A 57 -6.59 3.55 4.09
CA VAL A 57 -5.72 4.01 5.19
C VAL A 57 -6.38 3.75 6.55
N GLY A 58 -5.59 3.22 7.49
CA GLY A 58 -6.05 2.90 8.84
C GLY A 58 -6.85 1.60 8.96
N LYS A 59 -7.06 0.87 7.86
CA LYS A 59 -7.63 -0.49 7.87
C LYS A 59 -6.55 -1.56 7.93
N ASP A 60 -6.90 -2.67 8.56
CA ASP A 60 -6.12 -3.91 8.66
C ASP A 60 -6.75 -5.07 7.88
N THR A 61 -7.79 -4.80 7.09
CA THR A 61 -8.37 -5.75 6.14
C THR A 61 -7.32 -6.13 5.11
N ASP A 62 -7.15 -7.43 4.89
CA ASP A 62 -6.14 -7.90 3.95
C ASP A 62 -6.39 -7.35 2.54
N ARG A 63 -5.32 -7.25 1.77
CA ARG A 63 -5.37 -6.77 0.39
C ARG A 63 -6.28 -7.70 -0.41
N GLU A 64 -6.97 -7.16 -1.41
CA GLU A 64 -7.74 -7.97 -2.35
C GLU A 64 -6.84 -9.05 -2.96
N GLU A 65 -7.29 -10.31 -2.93
CA GLU A 65 -6.45 -11.47 -3.20
C GLU A 65 -5.88 -11.40 -4.61
N LYS A 66 -6.65 -10.92 -5.59
CA LYS A 66 -6.21 -10.81 -6.98
C LYS A 66 -5.07 -9.81 -7.18
N CYS A 67 -4.80 -8.92 -6.21
CA CYS A 67 -3.66 -8.00 -6.28
C CYS A 67 -2.31 -8.72 -6.10
N PHE A 68 -2.29 -9.93 -5.55
CA PHE A 68 -1.05 -10.64 -5.25
C PHE A 68 -1.11 -12.17 -5.36
N LYS A 69 -2.29 -12.75 -5.61
CA LYS A 69 -2.49 -14.18 -5.83
C LYS A 69 -2.94 -14.46 -7.27
N ASN A 70 -2.51 -15.59 -7.80
CA ASN A 70 -2.96 -16.09 -9.10
C ASN A 70 -4.32 -16.82 -9.01
N ALA A 71 -4.81 -17.34 -10.14
CA ALA A 71 -6.09 -18.04 -10.22
C ALA A 71 -6.17 -19.31 -9.33
N ALA A 72 -5.02 -19.91 -8.99
CA ALA A 72 -4.94 -21.03 -8.07
C ALA A 72 -4.90 -20.60 -6.59
N LYS A 73 -5.05 -19.29 -6.31
CA LYS A 73 -4.99 -18.67 -4.98
C LYS A 73 -3.63 -18.79 -4.29
N ASN A 74 -2.57 -18.98 -5.05
CA ASN A 74 -1.21 -18.93 -4.55
C ASN A 74 -0.64 -17.53 -4.75
N GLU A 75 0.19 -17.06 -3.83
CA GLU A 75 0.93 -15.82 -4.02
C GLU A 75 1.77 -15.88 -5.30
N ASP A 76 1.77 -14.79 -6.05
CA ASP A 76 2.40 -14.72 -7.36
C ASP A 76 3.06 -13.34 -7.53
N GLU A 77 4.39 -13.35 -7.57
CA GLU A 77 5.19 -12.14 -7.69
C GLU A 77 4.99 -11.41 -9.02
N GLN A 78 4.58 -12.11 -10.09
CA GLN A 78 4.27 -11.44 -11.36
C GLN A 78 2.94 -10.71 -11.27
N ILE A 79 1.92 -11.30 -10.63
CA ILE A 79 0.64 -10.63 -10.36
C ILE A 79 0.86 -9.41 -9.47
N LYS A 80 1.66 -9.53 -8.41
CA LYS A 80 2.02 -8.41 -7.52
C LYS A 80 2.72 -7.28 -8.28
N LYS A 81 3.73 -7.60 -9.10
CA LYS A 81 4.41 -6.60 -9.95
C LYS A 81 3.46 -5.94 -10.94
N PHE A 82 2.54 -6.71 -11.52
CA PHE A 82 1.52 -6.17 -12.40
C PHE A 82 0.63 -5.18 -11.66
N ALA A 83 0.10 -5.54 -10.49
CA ALA A 83 -0.68 -4.66 -9.63
C ALA A 83 0.05 -3.36 -9.27
N ILE A 84 1.31 -3.46 -8.82
CA ILE A 84 2.19 -2.29 -8.57
C ILE A 84 2.30 -1.41 -9.83
N SER A 85 2.43 -2.02 -11.01
CA SER A 85 2.69 -1.26 -12.24
C SER A 85 1.47 -0.55 -12.82
N VAL A 86 0.25 -1.09 -12.64
CA VAL A 86 -0.96 -0.62 -13.33
C VAL A 86 -2.05 -0.07 -12.41
N CYS A 87 -2.27 -0.68 -11.24
CA CYS A 87 -3.30 -0.29 -10.29
C CYS A 87 -2.77 -0.23 -8.83
N PRO A 88 -1.65 0.47 -8.58
CA PRO A 88 -1.03 0.52 -7.27
C PRO A 88 -1.90 1.18 -6.20
N LYS A 89 -2.76 2.14 -6.53
CA LYS A 89 -3.65 2.78 -5.56
C LYS A 89 -4.78 1.84 -5.17
N THR A 90 -5.47 1.25 -6.15
CA THR A 90 -6.52 0.26 -5.91
C THR A 90 -6.00 -0.90 -5.06
N CYS A 91 -4.82 -1.41 -5.40
CA CYS A 91 -4.20 -2.52 -4.68
C CYS A 91 -3.38 -2.10 -3.44
N GLY A 92 -3.32 -0.82 -3.04
CA GLY A 92 -2.59 -0.44 -1.82
C GLY A 92 -1.07 -0.67 -1.86
N TYR A 93 -0.47 -0.47 -3.03
CA TYR A 93 0.94 -0.69 -3.33
C TYR A 93 1.67 0.59 -3.78
N CYS A 94 1.09 1.78 -3.58
CA CYS A 94 1.73 3.02 -4.02
C CYS A 94 3.17 3.19 -3.51
N CYS A 95 3.47 2.79 -2.27
CA CYS A 95 4.83 2.86 -1.71
C CYS A 95 5.86 1.96 -2.41
N ARG A 96 5.41 1.05 -3.29
CA ARG A 96 6.25 0.15 -4.10
C ARG A 96 6.35 0.55 -5.56
N THR A 97 5.73 1.66 -5.95
CA THR A 97 5.91 2.22 -7.30
C THR A 97 7.27 2.89 -7.41
N PRO A 98 7.95 2.85 -8.57
CA PRO A 98 9.30 3.42 -8.72
C PRO A 98 9.43 4.89 -8.33
N GLU A 99 8.35 5.66 -8.52
CA GLU A 99 8.27 7.08 -8.17
C GLU A 99 8.32 7.31 -6.65
N TYR A 100 7.90 6.32 -5.85
CA TYR A 100 7.77 6.40 -4.39
C TYR A 100 8.68 5.41 -3.63
N ASP A 101 9.36 4.47 -4.29
CA ASP A 101 10.18 3.42 -3.67
C ASP A 101 11.63 3.86 -3.42
N CYS A 102 11.80 4.91 -2.61
CA CYS A 102 13.08 5.37 -2.09
C CYS A 102 12.89 5.95 -0.67
N PRO A 103 13.95 6.19 0.11
CA PRO A 103 13.83 6.94 1.36
C PRO A 103 13.76 8.45 1.12
N ASN A 104 13.11 9.18 2.04
CA ASN A 104 13.32 10.62 2.16
C ASN A 104 14.75 10.90 2.67
N SER A 105 15.23 12.14 2.50
CA SER A 105 16.51 12.56 3.09
C SER A 105 16.49 12.36 4.61
N PRO A 106 17.58 11.89 5.23
CA PRO A 106 17.66 11.77 6.69
C PRO A 106 17.66 13.12 7.40
N ASN A 107 18.06 14.20 6.70
CA ASN A 107 18.10 15.57 7.22
C ASN A 107 17.43 16.51 6.20
N PRO A 108 16.09 16.45 6.04
CA PRO A 108 15.40 17.31 5.11
C PRO A 108 15.32 18.74 5.69
N ARG A 109 15.29 19.75 4.81
CA ARG A 109 15.11 21.15 5.25
C ARG A 109 13.67 21.43 5.69
N LEU A 110 12.75 20.55 5.30
CA LEU A 110 11.34 20.56 5.66
C LEU A 110 10.97 19.22 6.29
N GLU A 111 10.10 19.24 7.30
CA GLU A 111 9.49 18.04 7.84
C GLU A 111 8.64 17.34 6.77
N CYS A 112 9.11 16.21 6.23
CA CYS A 112 8.42 15.51 5.13
C CYS A 112 7.01 15.00 5.50
N SER A 113 6.70 14.90 6.79
CA SER A 113 5.36 14.59 7.30
C SER A 113 4.36 15.75 7.14
N ARG A 114 4.86 16.98 6.94
CA ARG A 114 4.05 18.20 6.76
C ARG A 114 3.92 18.62 5.30
N VAL A 115 4.64 17.95 4.40
CA VAL A 115 4.57 18.22 2.96
C VAL A 115 3.23 17.72 2.42
N THR A 116 2.51 18.60 1.73
CA THR A 116 1.22 18.25 1.11
C THR A 116 1.40 17.84 -0.35
N GLY A 117 0.42 17.13 -0.89
CA GLY A 117 0.42 16.78 -2.32
C GLY A 117 0.40 18.00 -3.25
N GLU A 118 -0.13 19.14 -2.80
CA GLU A 118 -0.09 20.40 -3.55
C GLU A 118 1.33 20.96 -3.61
N MET A 119 2.07 20.93 -2.50
CA MET A 119 3.49 21.33 -2.49
C MET A 119 4.33 20.46 -3.43
N CYS A 120 4.05 19.15 -3.50
CA CYS A 120 4.75 18.26 -4.42
C CYS A 120 4.54 18.60 -5.90
N LYS A 121 3.40 19.24 -6.24
CA LYS A 121 3.05 19.65 -7.61
C LYS A 121 3.48 21.08 -7.94
N ASP A 122 3.77 21.89 -6.93
CA ASP A 122 4.20 23.28 -7.11
C ASP A 122 5.63 23.34 -7.68
N PRO A 123 5.85 23.96 -8.85
CA PRO A 123 7.17 24.09 -9.46
C PRO A 123 8.21 24.79 -8.57
N LEU A 124 7.78 25.66 -7.65
CA LEU A 124 8.67 26.34 -6.71
C LEU A 124 9.26 25.38 -5.68
N TRP A 125 8.44 24.45 -5.19
CA TRP A 125 8.84 23.49 -4.14
C TRP A 125 9.46 22.22 -4.73
N LYS A 126 9.08 21.83 -5.95
CA LYS A 126 9.48 20.56 -6.57
C LYS A 126 11.00 20.30 -6.53
N PRO A 127 11.90 21.25 -6.87
CA PRO A 127 13.35 21.00 -6.80
C PRO A 127 13.88 20.76 -5.38
N LEU A 128 13.25 21.38 -4.38
CA LEU A 128 13.57 21.21 -2.98
C LEU A 128 13.11 19.82 -2.49
N LEU A 129 11.86 19.49 -2.80
CA LEU A 129 11.21 18.26 -2.37
C LEU A 129 11.76 17.00 -3.07
N ALA A 130 12.26 17.12 -4.31
CA ALA A 130 12.97 16.02 -4.97
C ALA A 130 14.25 15.60 -4.22
N LYS A 131 14.89 16.52 -3.48
CA LYS A 131 16.09 16.24 -2.67
C LYS A 131 15.73 15.82 -1.25
N ASP A 132 14.75 16.48 -0.66
CA ASP A 132 14.45 16.33 0.77
C ASP A 132 13.40 15.25 1.03
N CYS A 133 12.31 15.26 0.26
CA CYS A 133 11.16 14.41 0.47
C CYS A 133 10.72 13.64 -0.78
N PRO A 134 11.64 12.99 -1.53
CA PRO A 134 11.30 12.34 -2.79
C PRO A 134 10.28 11.22 -2.63
N LYS A 135 10.35 10.44 -1.53
CA LYS A 135 9.35 9.42 -1.21
C LYS A 135 7.98 10.05 -1.02
N THR A 136 7.88 11.12 -0.25
CA THR A 136 6.58 11.77 0.04
C THR A 136 5.93 12.30 -1.24
N CYS A 137 6.73 12.78 -2.19
CA CYS A 137 6.24 13.44 -3.38
C CYS A 137 6.19 12.61 -4.66
N GLY A 138 6.63 11.35 -4.63
CA GLY A 138 6.69 10.55 -5.86
C GLY A 138 7.81 11.02 -6.80
N LEU A 139 8.93 11.50 -6.25
CA LEU A 139 10.05 12.08 -6.99
C LEU A 139 11.34 11.26 -6.87
N CYS A 140 11.24 9.98 -6.49
CA CYS A 140 12.40 9.09 -6.35
C CYS A 140 13.22 8.93 -7.64
N LEU A 141 12.65 9.27 -8.80
CA LEU A 141 13.34 9.25 -10.10
C LEU A 141 13.99 10.59 -10.48
N GLU A 142 13.72 11.69 -9.75
CA GLU A 142 14.12 13.06 -10.13
C GLU A 142 15.30 13.63 -9.31
N GLY A 143 15.80 12.90 -8.30
CA GLY A 143 16.79 13.41 -7.32
C GLY A 143 18.21 12.84 -7.44
N LYS A 144 18.67 12.48 -8.64
CA LYS A 144 20.05 11.98 -8.86
C LYS A 144 21.07 13.11 -8.95
#